data_AF-A0A959VSL0-F1
#
_entry.id   AF-A0A959VSL0-F1
#
_cell.length_a   1.000
_cell.length_b   1.000
_cell.length_c   1.000
_cell.angle_alpha   90.00
_cell.angle_beta   90.00
_cell.angle_gamma   90.00
#
_symmetry.space_group_name_H-M   'P 1'
#
loop_
_entity.id
_entity.type
_entity.pdbx_description
1 polymer ?
#
loop_
_entity_poly.entity_id
_entity_poly.type
_entity_poly.pdbx_seq_one_letter_code
_entity_poly.pdbx_strand_id
1 'polypeptide(L)'
;MSEELPVDEVIEALEDYQQRTISIYQQHADDPEQCIKALVRLHLYWTEEDPDRARMVSRYRGEVMAGPGRERLSTSNAAYFQQSKEWMEAARSSGEMPSVSFNVLHALVFAPTQELAKHWLGGRLKKNPTEYAERMGAAAWAGILAAGEEK
;
A
#
# COMPACT_ATOMS: atom_id res chain seq x y z
N MET A 1 -11.92 -5.77 30.61
CA MET A 1 -11.96 -7.01 29.82
C MET A 1 -10.88 -6.85 28.76
N SER A 2 -9.87 -7.72 28.72
CA SER A 2 -8.90 -7.67 27.62
C SER A 2 -9.67 -8.04 26.36
N GLU A 3 -9.79 -7.12 25.42
CA GLU A 3 -10.36 -7.38 24.10
C GLU A 3 -9.52 -8.50 23.47
N GLU A 4 -10.15 -9.57 23.01
CA GLU A 4 -9.45 -10.67 22.32
C GLU A 4 -8.85 -10.11 21.03
N LEU A 5 -7.58 -10.45 20.74
CA LEU A 5 -6.88 -9.93 19.58
C LEU A 5 -7.53 -10.50 18.29
N PRO A 6 -7.99 -9.66 17.34
CA PRO A 6 -8.65 -10.12 16.12
C PRO A 6 -7.62 -10.62 15.10
N VAL A 7 -6.99 -11.76 15.39
CA VAL A 7 -5.85 -12.28 14.62
C VAL A 7 -6.26 -12.61 13.19
N ASP A 8 -7.32 -13.40 13.00
CA ASP A 8 -7.71 -13.87 11.67
C ASP A 8 -8.24 -12.72 10.81
N GLU A 9 -9.06 -11.83 11.37
CA GLU A 9 -9.63 -10.70 10.64
C GLU A 9 -8.55 -9.71 10.18
N VAL A 10 -7.52 -9.49 11.01
CA VAL A 10 -6.37 -8.65 10.62
C VAL A 10 -5.56 -9.32 9.51
N ILE A 11 -5.33 -10.62 9.59
CA ILE A 11 -4.54 -11.33 8.58
C ILE A 11 -5.30 -11.37 7.25
N GLU A 12 -6.59 -11.72 7.26
CA GLU A 12 -7.43 -11.75 6.07
C GLU A 12 -7.52 -10.37 5.39
N ALA A 13 -7.67 -9.30 6.18
CA ALA A 13 -7.67 -7.94 5.66
C ALA A 13 -6.33 -7.56 4.99
N LEU A 14 -5.20 -8.02 5.55
CA LEU A 14 -3.87 -7.77 4.97
C LEU A 14 -3.62 -8.62 3.72
N GLU A 15 -4.07 -9.88 3.70
CA GLU A 15 -3.96 -10.78 2.56
C GLU A 15 -4.84 -10.29 1.39
N ASP A 16 -6.06 -9.82 1.64
CA ASP A 16 -6.91 -9.15 0.64
C ASP A 16 -6.20 -7.93 0.04
N TYR A 17 -5.65 -7.05 0.88
CA TYR A 17 -4.94 -5.86 0.42
C TYR A 17 -3.73 -6.20 -0.46
N GLN A 18 -2.95 -7.22 -0.06
CA GLN A 18 -1.82 -7.71 -0.85
C GLN A 18 -2.28 -8.29 -2.19
N GLN A 19 -3.35 -9.08 -2.20
CA GLN A 19 -3.89 -9.66 -3.44
C GLN A 19 -4.36 -8.59 -4.42
N ARG A 20 -5.06 -7.55 -3.93
CA ARG A 20 -5.47 -6.40 -4.76
C ARG A 20 -4.27 -5.64 -5.30
N THR A 21 -3.21 -5.49 -4.50
CA THR A 21 -1.95 -4.85 -4.93
C THR A 21 -1.28 -5.65 -6.05
N ILE A 22 -1.21 -6.97 -5.91
CA ILE A 22 -0.65 -7.87 -6.94
C ILE A 22 -1.47 -7.80 -8.23
N SER A 23 -2.80 -7.78 -8.13
CA SER A 23 -3.66 -7.61 -9.30
C SER A 23 -3.40 -6.29 -10.03
N ILE A 24 -3.09 -5.21 -9.32
CA ILE A 24 -2.71 -3.92 -9.93
C ILE A 24 -1.37 -4.04 -10.69
N TYR A 25 -0.37 -4.71 -10.11
CA TYR A 25 0.91 -4.96 -10.81
C TYR A 25 0.69 -5.71 -12.13
N GLN A 26 -0.21 -6.70 -12.14
CA GLN A 26 -0.54 -7.47 -13.33
C GLN A 26 -1.34 -6.67 -14.36
N GLN A 27 -2.31 -5.87 -13.92
CA GLN A 27 -3.16 -5.05 -14.79
C GLN A 27 -2.40 -3.92 -15.48
N HIS A 28 -1.37 -3.39 -14.84
CA HIS A 28 -0.57 -2.26 -15.32
C HIS A 28 0.91 -2.63 -15.46
N ALA A 29 1.18 -3.86 -15.93
CA ALA A 29 2.54 -4.36 -16.11
C ALA A 29 3.36 -3.51 -17.09
N ASP A 30 2.70 -2.99 -18.13
CA ASP A 30 3.30 -2.17 -19.20
C ASP A 30 3.01 -0.66 -19.04
N ASP A 31 2.55 -0.22 -17.86
CA ASP A 31 2.31 1.19 -17.56
C ASP A 31 2.62 1.50 -16.07
N PRO A 32 3.90 1.72 -15.73
CA PRO A 32 4.31 1.96 -14.35
C PRO A 32 3.66 3.22 -13.75
N GLU A 33 3.43 4.27 -14.54
CA GLU A 33 2.77 5.49 -14.08
C GLU A 33 1.35 5.17 -13.61
N GLN A 34 0.57 4.49 -14.44
CA GLN A 34 -0.79 4.10 -14.11
C GLN A 34 -0.82 3.09 -12.96
N CYS A 35 0.15 2.18 -12.90
CA CYS A 35 0.31 1.27 -11.76
C CYS A 35 0.48 2.04 -10.44
N ILE A 36 1.42 2.99 -10.38
CA ILE A 36 1.63 3.82 -9.18
C ILE A 36 0.37 4.59 -8.78
N LYS A 37 -0.32 5.21 -9.75
CA LYS A 37 -1.59 5.90 -9.48
C LYS A 37 -2.66 4.94 -8.97
N ALA A 38 -2.72 3.72 -9.49
CA ALA A 38 -3.66 2.69 -9.05
C ALA A 38 -3.35 2.21 -7.62
N LEU A 39 -2.09 2.06 -7.23
CA LEU A 39 -1.71 1.73 -5.84
C LEU A 39 -2.15 2.81 -4.85
N VAL A 40 -1.96 4.08 -5.20
CA VAL A 40 -2.46 5.21 -4.39
C VAL A 40 -3.97 5.15 -4.25
N ARG A 41 -4.69 4.96 -5.36
CA ARG A 41 -6.15 4.79 -5.34
C ARG A 41 -6.55 3.62 -4.45
N LEU A 42 -5.94 2.45 -4.61
CA LEU A 42 -6.22 1.26 -3.81
C LEU A 42 -6.18 1.57 -2.32
N HIS A 43 -5.13 2.22 -1.82
CA HIS A 43 -5.00 2.50 -0.39
C HIS A 43 -6.14 3.38 0.14
N LEU A 44 -6.48 4.43 -0.60
CA LEU A 44 -7.51 5.39 -0.20
C LEU A 44 -8.91 4.75 -0.29
N TYR A 45 -9.22 4.06 -1.38
CA TYR A 45 -10.50 3.37 -1.56
C TYR A 45 -10.67 2.22 -0.57
N TRP A 46 -9.64 1.41 -0.32
CA TRP A 46 -9.71 0.30 0.63
C TRP A 46 -10.00 0.78 2.06
N THR A 47 -9.51 1.98 2.42
CA THR A 47 -9.81 2.63 3.70
C THR A 47 -11.25 3.11 3.79
N GLU A 48 -11.79 3.69 2.71
CA GLU A 48 -13.15 4.21 2.69
C GLU A 48 -14.23 3.13 2.55
N GLU A 49 -13.90 2.05 1.82
CA GLU A 49 -14.79 0.90 1.61
C GLU A 49 -15.22 0.28 2.93
N ASP A 50 -14.27 0.16 3.88
CA ASP A 50 -14.53 -0.35 5.22
C ASP A 50 -13.64 0.36 6.27
N PRO A 51 -14.13 1.48 6.85
CA PRO A 51 -13.37 2.26 7.82
C PRO A 51 -13.12 1.50 9.13
N ASP A 52 -13.97 0.54 9.49
CA ASP A 52 -13.82 -0.26 10.70
C ASP A 52 -12.71 -1.31 10.53
N ARG A 53 -12.68 -2.00 9.39
CA ARG A 53 -11.54 -2.86 9.00
C ARG A 53 -10.24 -2.09 8.97
N ALA A 54 -10.22 -0.88 8.41
CA ALA A 54 -9.03 -0.04 8.38
C ALA A 54 -8.56 0.37 9.79
N ARG A 55 -9.49 0.74 10.69
CA ARG A 55 -9.19 1.01 12.10
C ARG A 55 -8.64 -0.22 12.81
N MET A 56 -9.24 -1.39 12.60
CA MET A 56 -8.81 -2.66 13.17
C MET A 56 -7.38 -2.99 12.75
N VAL A 57 -7.08 -2.98 11.44
CA VAL A 57 -5.72 -3.24 10.95
C VAL A 57 -4.73 -2.23 11.51
N SER A 58 -5.06 -0.93 11.52
CA SER A 58 -4.19 0.10 12.08
C SER A 58 -3.91 -0.10 13.57
N ARG A 59 -4.87 -0.62 14.33
CA ARG A 59 -4.77 -0.81 15.78
C ARG A 59 -4.00 -2.09 16.14
N TYR A 60 -4.29 -3.21 15.48
CA TYR A 60 -3.87 -4.53 15.94
C TYR A 60 -2.75 -5.17 15.10
N ARG A 61 -2.44 -4.67 13.90
CA ARG A 61 -1.41 -5.25 13.02
C ARG A 61 -0.08 -5.50 13.73
N GLY A 62 0.38 -4.55 14.55
CA GLY A 62 1.64 -4.65 15.26
C GLY A 62 1.67 -5.81 16.26
N GLU A 63 0.61 -5.94 17.06
CA GLU A 63 0.46 -7.01 18.06
C GLU A 63 0.29 -8.38 17.40
N VAL A 64 -0.53 -8.47 16.35
CA VAL A 64 -0.71 -9.70 15.56
C VAL A 64 0.62 -10.16 14.96
N MET A 65 1.40 -9.26 14.38
CA MET A 65 2.71 -9.56 13.78
C MET A 65 3.77 -9.93 14.82
N ALA A 66 3.70 -9.36 16.02
CA ALA A 66 4.62 -9.67 17.12
C ALA A 66 4.26 -10.98 17.85
N GLY A 67 3.03 -11.48 17.67
CA GLY A 67 2.48 -12.61 18.41
C GLY A 67 1.87 -13.69 17.49
N PRO A 68 0.59 -14.06 17.67
CA PRO A 68 0.00 -15.25 17.04
C PRO A 68 0.01 -15.27 15.52
N GLY A 69 -0.03 -14.11 14.86
CA GLY A 69 -0.05 -14.02 13.39
C GLY A 69 1.34 -13.99 12.74
N ARG A 70 2.43 -14.01 13.52
CA ARG A 70 3.79 -13.81 13.02
C ARG A 70 4.15 -14.73 11.85
N GLU A 71 3.92 -16.02 11.98
CA GLU A 71 4.33 -17.01 10.98
C GLU A 71 3.58 -16.81 9.66
N ARG A 72 2.23 -16.78 9.71
CA ARG A 72 1.37 -16.59 8.54
C ARG A 72 1.66 -15.27 7.83
N LEU A 73 1.75 -14.16 8.58
CA LEU A 73 2.09 -12.85 8.01
C LEU A 73 3.51 -12.80 7.46
N SER A 74 4.48 -13.47 8.06
CA SER A 74 5.85 -13.51 7.52
C SER A 74 5.88 -14.21 6.16
N THR A 75 5.17 -15.33 6.02
CA THR A 75 5.05 -16.07 4.76
C THR A 75 4.32 -15.26 3.69
N SER A 76 3.17 -14.66 4.03
CA SER A 76 2.40 -13.83 3.08
C SER A 76 3.20 -12.57 2.67
N ASN A 77 3.86 -11.91 3.62
CA ASN A 77 4.72 -10.75 3.33
C ASN A 77 5.89 -11.14 2.41
N ALA A 78 6.53 -12.29 2.63
CA ALA A 78 7.64 -12.73 1.78
C ALA A 78 7.19 -12.90 0.31
N ALA A 79 6.04 -13.55 0.08
CA ALA A 79 5.47 -13.71 -1.25
C ALA A 79 5.07 -12.37 -1.88
N TYR A 80 4.46 -11.47 -1.10
CA TYR A 80 4.09 -10.13 -1.54
C TYR A 80 5.31 -9.28 -1.93
N PHE A 81 6.35 -9.26 -1.10
CA PHE A 81 7.57 -8.50 -1.38
C PHE A 81 8.33 -9.05 -2.57
N GLN A 82 8.33 -10.37 -2.79
CA GLN A 82 8.95 -10.97 -3.96
C GLN A 82 8.28 -10.47 -5.26
N GLN A 83 6.94 -10.54 -5.33
CA GLN A 83 6.19 -10.05 -6.48
C GLN A 83 6.34 -8.53 -6.69
N SER A 84 6.39 -7.76 -5.60
CA SER A 84 6.62 -6.32 -5.68
C SER A 84 7.98 -5.99 -6.29
N LYS A 85 9.03 -6.74 -5.93
CA LYS A 85 10.37 -6.57 -6.50
C LYS A 85 10.43 -6.99 -7.97
N GLU A 86 9.77 -8.08 -8.34
CA GLU A 86 9.69 -8.53 -9.72
C GLU A 86 9.03 -7.48 -10.62
N TRP A 87 7.89 -6.90 -10.19
CA TRP A 87 7.25 -5.81 -10.90
C TRP A 87 8.16 -4.58 -11.02
N MET A 88 8.82 -4.17 -9.94
CA MET A 88 9.76 -3.03 -9.98
C MET A 88 10.90 -3.25 -10.96
N GLU A 89 11.46 -4.45 -11.00
CA GLU A 89 12.56 -4.80 -11.90
C GLU A 89 12.11 -4.81 -13.37
N ALA A 90 10.92 -5.31 -13.66
CA ALA A 90 10.32 -5.26 -14.99
C ALA A 90 10.06 -3.80 -15.43
N ALA A 91 9.44 -2.99 -14.56
CA ALA A 91 9.18 -1.58 -14.81
C ALA A 91 10.48 -0.79 -15.05
N ARG A 92 11.53 -1.06 -14.27
CA ARG A 92 12.87 -0.47 -14.49
C ARG A 92 13.47 -0.90 -15.83
N SER A 93 13.35 -2.18 -16.18
CA SER A 93 13.93 -2.74 -17.40
C SER A 93 13.24 -2.25 -18.68
N SER A 94 11.96 -1.89 -18.60
CA SER A 94 11.21 -1.25 -19.70
C SER A 94 11.77 0.14 -20.08
N GLY A 95 12.44 0.82 -19.13
CA GLY A 95 12.89 2.19 -19.28
C GLY A 95 11.82 3.25 -18.96
N GLU A 96 10.59 2.85 -18.64
CA GLU A 96 9.48 3.75 -18.30
C GLU A 96 9.50 4.23 -16.84
N MET A 97 10.19 3.51 -15.96
CA MET A 97 10.41 3.90 -14.57
C MET A 97 11.91 3.93 -14.25
N PRO A 98 12.43 4.97 -13.56
CA PRO A 98 13.82 5.01 -13.16
C PRO A 98 14.13 3.95 -12.09
N SER A 99 15.43 3.70 -11.87
CA SER A 99 15.86 2.90 -10.72
C SER A 99 15.62 3.69 -9.43
N VAL A 100 14.92 3.07 -8.48
CA VAL A 100 14.66 3.63 -7.15
C VAL A 100 14.63 2.51 -6.13
N SER A 101 15.11 2.75 -4.92
CA SER A 101 15.01 1.75 -3.86
C SER A 101 13.54 1.46 -3.51
N PHE A 102 13.23 0.19 -3.19
CA PHE A 102 11.89 -0.21 -2.74
C PHE A 102 11.40 0.64 -1.56
N ASN A 103 12.29 0.99 -0.63
CA ASN A 103 11.94 1.81 0.53
C ASN A 103 11.51 3.22 0.13
N VAL A 104 12.17 3.84 -0.85
CA VAL A 104 11.80 5.18 -1.34
C VAL A 104 10.48 5.11 -2.11
N LEU A 105 10.30 4.13 -3.00
CA LEU A 105 9.02 3.93 -3.69
C LEU A 105 7.88 3.73 -2.68
N HIS A 106 8.07 2.86 -1.70
CA HIS A 106 7.05 2.57 -0.69
C HIS A 106 6.74 3.82 0.15
N ALA A 107 7.74 4.61 0.53
CA ALA A 107 7.55 5.85 1.27
C ALA A 107 6.77 6.89 0.46
N LEU A 108 7.07 7.06 -0.82
CA LEU A 108 6.40 8.03 -1.70
C LEU A 108 4.95 7.64 -2.02
N VAL A 109 4.68 6.34 -2.17
CA VAL A 109 3.34 5.84 -2.49
C VAL A 109 2.46 5.77 -1.25
N PHE A 110 2.92 5.09 -0.18
CA PHE A 110 2.02 4.68 0.90
C PHE A 110 2.04 5.61 2.12
N ALA A 111 3.16 6.28 2.45
CA ALA A 111 3.18 7.11 3.66
C ALA A 111 2.21 8.32 3.56
N PRO A 112 2.13 9.05 2.44
CA PRO A 112 1.16 10.13 2.30
C PRO A 112 -0.29 9.65 2.32
N THR A 113 -0.57 8.48 1.73
CA THR A 113 -1.94 7.91 1.73
C THR A 113 -2.35 7.43 3.11
N GLN A 114 -1.42 6.85 3.88
CA GLN A 114 -1.64 6.44 5.27
C GLN A 114 -1.94 7.65 6.17
N GLU A 115 -1.25 8.78 5.96
CA GLU A 115 -1.51 9.98 6.76
C GLU A 115 -2.88 10.60 6.45
N LEU A 116 -3.30 10.61 5.17
CA LEU A 116 -4.66 11.01 4.79
C LEU A 116 -5.72 10.09 5.42
N ALA A 117 -5.52 8.77 5.32
CA ALA A 117 -6.40 7.77 5.95
C ALA A 117 -6.51 8.00 7.46
N LYS A 118 -5.38 8.17 8.15
CA LYS A 118 -5.33 8.44 9.59
C LYS A 118 -6.03 9.75 9.98
N HIS A 119 -5.89 10.80 9.18
CA HIS A 119 -6.60 12.06 9.41
C HIS A 119 -8.11 11.91 9.22
N TRP A 120 -8.54 11.17 8.20
CA TRP A 120 -9.95 10.94 7.93
C TRP A 120 -10.61 10.02 8.96
N LEU A 121 -10.01 8.87 9.27
CA LEU A 121 -10.49 7.94 10.30
C LEU A 121 -10.57 8.59 11.69
N GLY A 122 -9.71 9.57 11.97
CA GLY A 122 -9.72 10.37 13.19
C GLY A 122 -10.65 11.59 13.15
N GLY A 123 -11.47 11.78 12.11
CA GLY A 123 -12.40 12.91 11.97
C GLY A 123 -11.75 14.27 11.74
N ARG A 124 -10.44 14.31 11.44
CA ARG A 124 -9.66 15.55 11.22
C ARG A 124 -9.68 16.01 9.76
N LEU A 125 -10.07 15.14 8.83
CA LEU A 125 -10.25 15.46 7.41
C LEU A 125 -11.74 15.51 7.08
N LYS A 126 -12.22 16.64 6.54
CA LYS A 126 -13.63 16.82 6.17
C LYS A 126 -14.02 16.13 4.86
N LYS A 127 -13.06 16.01 3.94
CA LYS A 127 -13.23 15.39 2.63
C LYS A 127 -12.85 13.93 2.69
N ASN A 128 -13.42 13.13 1.79
CA ASN A 128 -13.04 11.73 1.65
C ASN A 128 -11.61 11.64 1.08
N PRO A 129 -10.71 10.80 1.63
CA PRO A 129 -9.38 10.53 1.09
C PRO A 129 -9.31 10.33 -0.44
N THR A 130 -10.31 9.67 -1.03
CA THR A 130 -10.44 9.37 -2.46
C THR A 130 -10.62 10.61 -3.30
N GLU A 131 -11.13 11.72 -2.76
CA GLU A 131 -11.17 13.01 -3.44
C GLU A 131 -9.77 13.56 -3.76
N TYR A 132 -8.73 13.06 -3.07
CA TYR A 132 -7.34 13.43 -3.31
C TYR A 132 -6.61 12.44 -4.22
N ALA A 133 -7.21 11.29 -4.56
CA ALA A 133 -6.50 10.17 -5.15
C ALA A 133 -5.78 10.50 -6.47
N GLU A 134 -6.41 11.28 -7.35
CA GLU A 134 -5.76 11.71 -8.61
C GLU A 134 -4.51 12.56 -8.36
N ARG A 135 -4.61 13.55 -7.46
CA ARG A 135 -3.49 14.45 -7.15
C ARG A 135 -2.37 13.72 -6.40
N MET A 136 -2.74 12.82 -5.49
CA MET A 136 -1.78 12.00 -4.75
C MET A 136 -1.07 10.99 -5.65
N GLY A 137 -1.79 10.39 -6.60
CA GLY A 137 -1.20 9.49 -7.60
C GLY A 137 -0.19 10.22 -8.49
N ALA A 138 -0.56 11.39 -9.00
CA ALA A 138 0.34 12.23 -9.78
C ALA A 138 1.57 12.68 -8.96
N ALA A 139 1.38 13.06 -7.69
CA ALA A 139 2.47 13.47 -6.82
C ALA A 139 3.42 12.30 -6.49
N ALA A 140 2.89 11.11 -6.22
CA ALA A 140 3.70 9.91 -5.98
C ALA A 140 4.55 9.58 -7.22
N TRP A 141 3.96 9.61 -8.41
CA TRP A 141 4.69 9.37 -9.65
C TRP A 141 5.79 10.41 -9.90
N ALA A 142 5.46 11.70 -9.77
CA ALA A 142 6.45 12.77 -9.91
C ALA A 142 7.59 12.64 -8.90
N GLY A 143 7.29 12.24 -7.66
CA GLY A 143 8.29 11.97 -6.63
C GLY A 143 9.21 10.80 -7.00
N ILE A 144 8.66 9.72 -7.58
CA ILE A 144 9.45 8.57 -8.05
C ILE A 144 10.39 8.99 -9.18
N LEU A 145 9.89 9.77 -10.14
CA LEU A 145 10.72 10.31 -11.22
C LEU A 145 11.86 11.19 -10.68
N ALA A 146 11.57 12.05 -9.70
CA ALA A 146 12.55 12.94 -9.09
C ALA A 146 13.57 12.21 -8.20
N ALA A 147 13.18 11.09 -7.59
CA ALA A 147 14.04 10.29 -6.73
C ALA A 147 14.85 9.23 -7.49
N GLY A 148 14.63 9.11 -8.80
CA GLY A 148 15.34 8.16 -9.65
C GLY A 148 16.84 8.39 -9.62
N GLU A 149 17.61 7.32 -9.45
CA GLU A 149 19.06 7.36 -9.57
C GLU A 149 19.44 7.56 -11.05
N GLU A 150 20.41 8.45 -11.32
CA GLU A 150 21.02 8.56 -12.65
C GLU A 150 21.72 7.23 -12.99
N LYS A 151 21.58 6.79 -14.24
CA LYS A 151 22.22 5.57 -14.76
C LYS A 151 23.74 5.69 -14.79
#